data_AF-A0AAU7CVA9-F1
#
_entry.id   AF-A0AAU7CVA9-F1
#
_cell.length_a   1.000
_cell.length_b   1.000
_cell.length_c   1.000
_cell.angle_alpha   90.00
_cell.angle_beta   90.00
_cell.angle_gamma   90.00
#
_symmetry.space_group_name_H-M   'P 1'
#
loop_
_entity.id
_entity.type
_entity.pdbx_description
1 polymer ?
#
loop_
_entity_poly.entity_id
_entity_poly.type
_entity_poly.pdbx_seq_one_letter_code
_entity_poly.pdbx_strand_id
1 'polypeptide(L)'
;MDVNKLQELRELVEFLKANEIAEFDMEQDDLKVRIKFAGEPQAAAGGVDLAHLSRLMASAPAAASAPVAAVPAVVVESAPAAAPAETLHEVKSPIVGTFYESPSPGTPSFVNVGDQVEVGQVLCIVEAMKLMNEIESDVAGEVVKRIAISGQPVEYGQPLFAIKAR
;
A
#
# COMPACT_ATOMS: atom_id res chain seq x y z
N MET A 1 43.17 17.92 1.12
CA MET A 1 41.75 17.80 0.72
C MET A 1 41.76 17.61 -0.78
N ASP A 2 41.39 16.42 -1.25
CA ASP A 2 41.52 16.00 -2.66
C ASP A 2 40.56 16.81 -3.54
N VAL A 3 41.07 17.43 -4.60
CA VAL A 3 40.28 18.28 -5.53
C VAL A 3 39.15 17.49 -6.20
N ASN A 4 39.33 16.19 -6.41
CA ASN A 4 38.32 15.29 -7.00
C ASN A 4 37.08 15.12 -6.10
N LYS A 5 37.27 15.07 -4.78
CA LYS A 5 36.15 14.93 -3.82
C LYS A 5 35.23 16.16 -3.80
N LEU A 6 35.77 17.35 -4.10
CA LEU A 6 34.95 18.56 -4.23
C LEU A 6 34.09 18.55 -5.50
N GLN A 7 34.55 17.91 -6.57
CA GLN A 7 33.78 17.78 -7.82
C GLN A 7 32.62 16.80 -7.65
N GLU A 8 32.87 15.63 -7.05
CA GLU A 8 31.84 14.63 -6.73
C GLU A 8 30.75 15.20 -5.80
N LEU A 9 31.12 15.99 -4.79
CA LEU A 9 30.16 16.64 -3.90
C LEU A 9 29.31 17.68 -4.64
N ARG A 10 29.88 18.39 -5.62
CA ARG A 10 29.13 19.36 -6.44
C ARG A 10 28.13 18.67 -7.35
N GLU A 11 28.54 17.59 -8.02
CA GLU A 11 27.66 16.78 -8.85
C GLU A 11 26.50 16.19 -8.03
N LEU A 12 26.79 15.70 -6.81
CA LEU A 12 25.76 15.23 -5.89
C LEU A 12 24.76 16.35 -5.53
N VAL A 13 25.22 17.54 -5.18
CA VAL A 13 24.33 18.68 -4.86
C VAL A 13 23.48 19.11 -6.07
N GLU A 14 24.05 19.10 -7.28
CA GLU A 14 23.31 19.40 -8.52
C GLU A 14 22.26 18.33 -8.83
N PHE A 15 22.58 17.05 -8.65
CA PHE A 15 21.64 15.93 -8.78
C PHE A 15 20.49 16.03 -7.76
N LEU A 16 20.80 16.30 -6.49
CA LEU A 16 19.77 16.42 -5.45
C LEU A 16 18.79 17.56 -5.74
N LYS A 17 19.28 18.69 -6.27
CA LYS A 17 18.43 19.80 -6.70
C LYS A 17 17.58 19.47 -7.93
N ALA A 18 18.15 18.78 -8.92
CA ALA A 18 17.44 18.41 -10.15
C ALA A 18 16.27 17.43 -9.88
N ASN A 19 16.38 16.63 -8.81
CA ASN A 19 15.36 15.67 -8.39
C ASN A 19 14.47 16.18 -7.23
N GLU A 20 14.53 17.48 -6.92
CA GLU A 20 13.71 18.12 -5.86
C GLU A 20 13.81 17.44 -4.48
N ILE A 21 14.99 16.89 -4.15
CA ILE A 21 15.22 16.19 -2.89
C ILE A 21 15.44 17.23 -1.78
N ALA A 22 14.54 17.28 -0.79
CA ALA A 22 14.59 18.26 0.30
C ALA A 22 15.69 17.96 1.35
N GLU A 23 15.97 16.68 1.60
CA GLU A 23 16.95 16.22 2.57
C GLU A 23 17.65 14.95 2.09
N PHE A 24 18.97 14.88 2.27
CA PHE A 24 19.81 13.73 1.95
C PHE A 24 20.73 13.44 3.15
N ASP A 25 20.73 12.19 3.64
CA ASP A 25 21.60 11.71 4.72
C ASP A 25 22.27 10.40 4.26
N MET A 26 23.60 10.33 4.40
CA MET A 26 24.40 9.18 4.03
C MET A 26 25.47 8.92 5.09
N GLU A 27 25.60 7.66 5.51
CA GLU A 27 26.59 7.19 6.48
C GLU A 27 27.37 6.01 5.90
N GLN A 28 28.69 6.16 5.81
CA GLN A 28 29.67 5.10 5.58
C GLN A 28 30.68 5.11 6.73
N ASP A 29 31.37 4.00 6.96
CA ASP A 29 32.13 3.66 8.19
C ASP A 29 32.85 4.83 8.89
N ASP A 30 33.45 5.78 8.15
CA ASP A 30 34.14 6.97 8.68
C ASP A 30 33.59 8.33 8.19
N LEU A 31 32.51 8.35 7.41
CA LEU A 31 31.97 9.55 6.76
C LEU A 31 30.45 9.67 6.90
N LYS A 32 30.01 10.76 7.56
CA LYS A 32 28.61 11.17 7.66
C LYS A 32 28.37 12.45 6.85
N VAL A 33 27.46 12.40 5.89
CA VAL A 33 27.09 13.56 5.05
C VAL A 33 25.59 13.82 5.18
N ARG A 34 25.24 15.04 5.62
CA ARG A 34 23.85 15.50 5.70
C ARG A 34 23.69 16.80 4.91
N ILE A 35 22.81 16.78 3.93
CA ILE A 35 22.49 17.94 3.07
C ILE A 35 21.01 18.24 3.24
N LYS A 36 20.69 19.48 3.65
CA LYS A 36 19.32 19.98 3.74
C LYS A 36 19.18 21.19 2.85
N PHE A 37 18.21 21.16 1.96
CA PHE A 37 17.82 22.32 1.18
C PHE A 37 16.70 23.04 1.91
N ALA A 38 16.89 24.32 2.21
CA ALA A 38 15.88 25.12 2.88
C ALA A 38 14.71 25.35 1.91
N GLY A 39 13.68 24.51 2.00
CA GLY A 39 12.32 24.86 1.58
C GLY A 39 11.71 25.84 2.57
N GLU A 40 10.82 26.69 2.09
CA GLU A 40 10.15 27.75 2.86
C GLU A 40 9.60 27.25 4.21
N PRO A 41 9.65 28.08 5.27
CA PRO A 41 9.21 27.68 6.60
C PRO A 41 7.70 27.48 6.62
N GLN A 42 7.24 26.22 6.57
CA GLN A 42 5.84 25.90 6.86
C GLN A 42 5.62 25.92 8.38
N ALA A 43 4.79 26.87 8.78
CA ALA A 43 4.49 27.24 10.15
C ALA A 43 4.03 26.06 11.03
N ALA A 44 4.45 26.15 12.29
CA ALA A 44 4.07 25.27 13.38
C ALA A 44 2.57 25.33 13.69
N ALA A 45 2.11 24.20 14.22
CA ALA A 45 0.78 23.86 14.68
C ALA A 45 0.08 24.85 15.63
N GLY A 46 -1.25 24.75 15.70
CA GLY A 46 -1.99 25.06 16.92
C GLY A 46 -3.49 25.33 16.72
N GLY A 47 -4.34 24.38 17.10
CA GLY A 47 -5.75 24.67 17.44
C GLY A 47 -6.77 23.69 16.85
N VAL A 48 -6.95 22.53 17.47
CA VAL A 48 -8.22 21.78 17.35
C VAL A 48 -9.22 22.39 18.34
N ASP A 49 -10.24 23.05 17.79
CA ASP A 49 -11.31 23.71 18.52
C ASP A 49 -12.25 22.67 19.16
N LEU A 50 -12.15 22.53 20.48
CA LEU A 50 -12.97 21.62 21.31
C LEU A 50 -14.47 21.98 21.29
N ALA A 51 -14.88 23.14 20.75
CA ALA A 51 -16.28 23.56 20.69
C ALA A 51 -17.10 22.86 19.59
N HIS A 52 -16.47 22.16 18.64
CA HIS A 52 -17.20 21.43 17.60
C HIS A 52 -17.77 20.08 18.08
N LEU A 53 -17.16 19.43 19.08
CA LEU A 53 -17.63 18.12 19.57
C LEU A 53 -18.93 18.20 20.38
N SER A 54 -19.27 19.35 20.97
CA SER A 54 -20.47 19.50 21.80
C SER A 54 -21.76 19.72 21.01
N ARG A 55 -21.71 19.97 19.69
CA ARG A 55 -22.91 20.18 18.84
C ARG A 55 -23.47 18.93 18.17
N LEU A 56 -22.79 17.78 18.23
CA LEU A 56 -23.25 16.54 17.59
C LEU A 56 -24.11 15.63 18.48
N MET A 57 -24.40 16.01 19.74
CA MET A 57 -25.15 15.17 20.70
C MET A 57 -26.61 15.62 20.96
N ALA A 58 -27.17 16.51 20.13
CA ALA A 58 -28.52 17.04 20.32
C ALA A 58 -29.41 16.87 19.07
N SER A 59 -29.73 15.62 18.72
CA SER A 59 -30.83 15.31 17.79
C SER A 59 -31.25 13.84 17.93
N ALA A 60 -32.09 13.57 18.93
CA ALA A 60 -32.83 12.32 19.04
C ALA A 60 -34.24 12.49 18.46
N PRO A 61 -34.62 11.76 17.39
CA PRO A 61 -36.02 11.49 17.10
C PRO A 61 -36.42 10.14 17.72
N ALA A 62 -37.50 10.18 18.50
CA ALA A 62 -38.19 9.00 19.00
C ALA A 62 -38.87 8.28 17.82
N ALA A 63 -38.50 7.02 17.58
CA ALA A 63 -39.18 6.14 16.63
C ALA A 63 -39.93 5.04 17.38
N ALA A 64 -41.22 4.97 17.09
CA ALA A 64 -42.20 4.09 17.70
C ALA A 64 -41.93 2.61 17.41
N SER A 65 -42.20 1.78 18.41
CA SER A 65 -42.18 0.32 18.38
C SER A 65 -43.52 -0.26 17.93
N ALA A 66 -43.52 -1.12 16.90
CA ALA A 66 -44.44 -2.25 16.66
C ALA A 66 -44.08 -2.95 15.32
N PRO A 67 -44.52 -4.19 15.05
CA PRO A 67 -43.97 -5.44 15.57
C PRO A 67 -43.38 -6.34 14.47
N VAL A 68 -42.72 -7.39 14.92
CA VAL A 68 -42.00 -8.44 14.17
C VAL A 68 -42.92 -9.19 13.20
N ALA A 69 -42.53 -9.24 11.93
CA ALA A 69 -43.02 -10.21 10.95
C ALA A 69 -41.83 -10.99 10.38
N ALA A 70 -41.78 -12.28 10.70
CA ALA A 70 -40.85 -13.24 10.15
C ALA A 70 -41.26 -13.60 8.71
N VAL A 71 -40.31 -13.52 7.77
CA VAL A 71 -40.40 -14.14 6.44
C VAL A 71 -38.98 -14.47 5.94
N PRO A 72 -38.82 -15.54 5.16
CA PRO A 72 -37.77 -16.54 5.33
C PRO A 72 -36.43 -16.20 4.67
N ALA A 73 -35.40 -16.89 5.16
CA ALA A 73 -34.06 -16.93 4.60
C ALA A 73 -34.09 -17.18 3.09
N VAL A 74 -33.58 -16.21 2.33
CA VAL A 74 -33.32 -16.36 0.90
C VAL A 74 -32.10 -17.26 0.75
N VAL A 75 -32.35 -18.28 -0.06
CA VAL A 75 -31.50 -19.40 -0.45
C VAL A 75 -30.15 -18.92 -0.97
N VAL A 76 -29.10 -19.52 -0.41
CA VAL A 76 -27.73 -19.43 -0.92
C VAL A 76 -27.68 -20.29 -2.18
N GLU A 77 -27.77 -19.67 -3.35
CA GLU A 77 -27.71 -20.36 -4.63
C GLU A 77 -26.26 -20.48 -5.13
N SER A 78 -25.77 -21.73 -5.03
CA SER A 78 -24.76 -22.40 -5.84
C SER A 78 -23.39 -21.72 -6.07
N ALA A 79 -22.42 -22.19 -5.28
CA ALA A 79 -21.02 -22.25 -5.69
C ALA A 79 -20.86 -23.19 -6.90
N PRO A 80 -20.11 -22.81 -7.96
CA PRO A 80 -19.65 -23.76 -8.95
C PRO A 80 -18.61 -24.71 -8.35
N ALA A 81 -18.65 -25.94 -8.85
CA ALA A 81 -17.90 -27.11 -8.43
C ALA A 81 -16.43 -26.84 -8.06
N ALA A 82 -16.04 -27.38 -6.90
CA ALA A 82 -14.65 -27.59 -6.55
C ALA A 82 -14.00 -28.49 -7.63
N ALA A 83 -13.17 -27.87 -8.45
CA ALA A 83 -12.04 -28.54 -9.08
C ALA A 83 -11.21 -29.25 -7.97
N PRO A 84 -10.34 -30.22 -8.30
CA PRO A 84 -9.44 -30.81 -7.31
C PRO A 84 -8.79 -29.67 -6.53
N ALA A 85 -8.62 -29.82 -5.22
CA ALA A 85 -7.91 -28.83 -4.41
C ALA A 85 -6.46 -28.78 -4.89
N GLU A 86 -6.24 -28.11 -6.02
CA GLU A 86 -4.96 -27.62 -6.46
C GLU A 86 -4.51 -26.74 -5.31
N THR A 87 -3.44 -27.16 -4.65
CA THR A 87 -2.83 -26.40 -3.57
C THR A 87 -2.38 -25.08 -4.17
N LEU A 88 -3.23 -24.05 -4.05
CA LEU A 88 -2.91 -22.71 -4.51
C LEU A 88 -1.83 -22.16 -3.59
N HIS A 89 -0.79 -21.62 -4.20
CA HIS A 89 0.28 -20.93 -3.50
C HIS A 89 -0.19 -19.52 -3.15
N GLU A 90 -0.14 -19.16 -1.88
CA GLU A 90 -0.54 -17.84 -1.41
C GLU A 90 0.67 -16.91 -1.32
N VAL A 91 0.68 -15.85 -2.13
CA VAL A 91 1.63 -14.75 -1.96
C VAL A 91 1.11 -13.83 -0.87
N LYS A 92 1.90 -13.64 0.19
CA LYS A 92 1.52 -12.92 1.42
C LYS A 92 2.27 -11.60 1.55
N SER A 93 1.67 -10.64 2.26
CA SER A 93 2.33 -9.37 2.53
C SER A 93 3.50 -9.55 3.50
N PRO A 94 4.73 -9.13 3.14
CA PRO A 94 5.87 -9.16 4.06
C PRO A 94 5.89 -7.96 5.02
N ILE A 95 4.96 -7.01 4.86
CA ILE A 95 4.90 -5.75 5.61
C ILE A 95 3.45 -5.37 5.93
N VAL A 96 3.26 -4.44 6.86
CA VAL A 96 1.97 -3.79 7.12
C VAL A 96 1.88 -2.51 6.29
N GLY A 97 0.78 -2.28 5.60
CA GLY A 97 0.64 -1.11 4.73
C GLY A 97 -0.70 -1.03 4.01
N THR A 98 -0.76 -0.24 2.94
CA THR A 98 -1.93 -0.13 2.06
C THR A 98 -1.64 -0.85 0.74
N PHE A 99 -2.51 -1.77 0.34
CA PHE A 99 -2.34 -2.52 -0.91
C PHE A 99 -2.80 -1.69 -2.12
N TYR A 100 -2.01 -1.70 -3.19
CA TYR A 100 -2.38 -1.13 -4.49
C TYR A 100 -2.06 -2.11 -5.62
N GLU A 101 -3.05 -2.30 -6.50
CA GLU A 101 -2.92 -3.20 -7.64
C GLU A 101 -2.23 -2.58 -8.86
N SER A 102 -2.00 -1.26 -8.86
CA SER A 102 -1.43 -0.49 -9.96
C SER A 102 -0.28 0.41 -9.47
N PRO A 103 0.69 0.78 -10.33
CA PRO A 103 1.82 1.63 -9.95
C PRO A 103 1.40 3.07 -9.61
N SER A 104 0.26 3.53 -10.14
CA SER A 104 -0.29 4.85 -9.84
C SER A 104 -1.81 4.88 -10.09
N PRO A 105 -2.54 5.85 -9.50
CA PRO A 105 -3.97 6.00 -9.72
C PRO A 105 -4.32 6.15 -11.21
N GLY A 106 -5.28 5.35 -11.69
CA GLY A 106 -5.73 5.40 -13.08
C GLY A 106 -4.85 4.66 -14.09
N THR A 107 -3.79 3.97 -13.64
CA THR A 107 -2.99 3.08 -14.50
C THR A 107 -3.44 1.62 -14.39
N PRO A 108 -3.17 0.78 -15.42
CA PRO A 108 -3.50 -0.64 -15.38
C PRO A 108 -2.87 -1.35 -14.18
N SER A 109 -3.53 -2.40 -13.71
CA SER A 109 -2.97 -3.27 -12.68
C SER A 109 -1.68 -3.94 -13.17
N PHE A 110 -0.76 -4.26 -12.25
CA PHE A 110 0.44 -5.04 -12.56
C PHE A 110 0.09 -6.41 -13.15
N VAL A 111 -0.92 -7.08 -12.58
CA VAL A 111 -1.44 -8.38 -13.02
C VAL A 111 -2.95 -8.46 -12.85
N ASN A 112 -3.60 -9.25 -13.70
CA ASN A 112 -5.01 -9.60 -13.64
C ASN A 112 -5.20 -11.09 -13.33
N VAL A 113 -6.41 -11.46 -12.90
CA VAL A 113 -6.77 -12.86 -12.73
C VAL A 113 -6.75 -13.56 -14.10
N GLY A 114 -6.06 -14.70 -14.18
CA GLY A 114 -5.81 -15.46 -15.39
C GLY A 114 -4.44 -15.16 -16.05
N ASP A 115 -3.71 -14.14 -15.58
CA ASP A 115 -2.39 -13.83 -16.12
C ASP A 115 -1.35 -14.88 -15.66
N GLN A 116 -0.40 -15.18 -16.55
CA GLN A 116 0.79 -15.99 -16.24
C GLN A 116 1.86 -15.08 -15.64
N VAL A 117 2.49 -15.53 -14.56
CA VAL A 117 3.54 -14.82 -13.85
C VAL A 117 4.79 -15.68 -13.69
N GLU A 118 5.95 -15.03 -13.68
CA GLU A 118 7.25 -15.65 -13.42
C GLU A 118 7.75 -15.29 -12.01
N VAL A 119 8.73 -16.04 -11.50
CA VAL A 119 9.42 -15.70 -10.25
C VAL A 119 10.11 -14.33 -10.41
N GLY A 120 9.92 -13.44 -9.43
CA GLY A 120 10.42 -12.07 -9.44
C GLY A 120 9.53 -11.07 -10.16
N GLN A 121 8.41 -11.50 -10.77
CA GLN A 121 7.49 -10.56 -11.41
C GLN A 121 6.69 -9.78 -10.36
N VAL A 122 6.64 -8.45 -10.50
CA VAL A 122 5.87 -7.57 -9.62
C VAL A 122 4.37 -7.81 -9.80
N LEU A 123 3.67 -8.04 -8.69
CA LEU A 123 2.23 -8.33 -8.62
C LEU A 123 1.40 -7.15 -8.11
N CYS A 124 1.96 -6.37 -7.18
CA CYS A 124 1.31 -5.22 -6.56
C CYS A 124 2.32 -4.36 -5.81
N ILE A 125 1.84 -3.24 -5.25
CA ILE A 125 2.59 -2.43 -4.29
C ILE A 125 1.90 -2.50 -2.92
N VAL A 126 2.69 -2.53 -1.86
CA VAL A 126 2.23 -2.24 -0.49
C VAL A 126 2.91 -0.97 0.00
N GLU A 127 2.11 0.09 0.19
CA GLU A 127 2.57 1.37 0.70
C GLU A 127 2.74 1.30 2.22
N ALA A 128 3.96 1.51 2.71
CA ALA A 128 4.25 1.62 4.13
C ALA A 128 5.12 2.85 4.38
N MET A 129 4.68 3.76 5.26
CA MET A 129 5.42 4.98 5.59
C MET A 129 5.84 5.82 4.36
N LYS A 130 4.94 5.96 3.37
CA LYS A 130 5.18 6.62 2.06
C LYS A 130 6.18 5.91 1.13
N LEU A 131 6.63 4.71 1.47
CA LEU A 131 7.43 3.86 0.59
C LEU A 131 6.53 2.89 -0.16
N MET A 132 6.65 2.89 -1.49
CA MET A 132 5.94 1.97 -2.38
C MET A 132 6.76 0.69 -2.54
N ASN A 133 6.49 -0.32 -1.71
CA ASN A 133 7.22 -1.57 -1.75
C ASN A 133 6.57 -2.50 -2.78
N GLU A 134 7.32 -2.88 -3.80
CA GLU A 134 6.88 -3.86 -4.79
C GLU A 134 6.83 -5.25 -4.15
N ILE A 135 5.74 -5.98 -4.40
CA ILE A 135 5.59 -7.37 -4.00
C ILE A 135 5.73 -8.23 -5.25
N GLU A 136 6.76 -9.06 -5.27
CA GLU A 136 7.07 -9.97 -6.36
C GLU A 136 6.48 -11.37 -6.12
N SER A 137 6.24 -12.10 -7.20
CA SER A 137 5.90 -13.52 -7.13
C SER A 137 7.14 -14.35 -6.76
N ASP A 138 7.00 -15.23 -5.77
CA ASP A 138 8.02 -16.22 -5.39
C ASP A 138 7.88 -17.55 -6.16
N VAL A 139 6.81 -17.70 -6.95
CA VAL A 139 6.56 -18.87 -7.80
C VAL A 139 6.17 -18.44 -9.22
N ALA A 140 6.44 -19.30 -10.21
CA ALA A 140 5.87 -19.14 -11.54
C ALA A 140 4.52 -19.86 -11.62
N GLY A 141 3.55 -19.29 -12.34
CA GLY A 141 2.22 -19.88 -12.43
C GLY A 141 1.14 -18.92 -12.92
N GLU A 142 -0.12 -19.29 -12.70
CA GLU A 142 -1.27 -18.49 -13.10
C GLU A 142 -1.92 -17.81 -11.89
N VAL A 143 -2.24 -16.51 -12.01
CA VAL A 143 -2.97 -15.77 -10.97
C VAL A 143 -4.43 -16.22 -10.94
N VAL A 144 -4.80 -17.04 -9.96
CA VAL A 144 -6.17 -17.56 -9.84
C VAL A 144 -7.10 -16.58 -9.13
N LYS A 145 -6.57 -15.82 -8.16
CA LYS A 145 -7.36 -14.89 -7.38
C LYS A 145 -6.53 -13.76 -6.78
N ARG A 146 -7.05 -12.54 -6.83
CA ARG A 146 -6.63 -11.42 -5.98
C ARG A 146 -7.48 -11.42 -4.71
N ILE A 147 -6.84 -11.50 -3.55
CA ILE A 147 -7.49 -11.58 -2.24
C ILE A 147 -7.59 -10.19 -1.61
N ALA A 148 -6.55 -9.37 -1.75
CA ALA A 148 -6.54 -7.99 -1.28
C ALA A 148 -7.32 -7.04 -2.21
N ILE A 149 -7.80 -5.94 -1.66
CA ILE A 149 -8.57 -4.91 -2.37
C ILE A 149 -7.73 -3.64 -2.43
N SER A 150 -7.60 -3.04 -3.62
CA SER A 150 -6.83 -1.81 -3.83
C SER A 150 -7.32 -0.67 -2.92
N GLY A 151 -6.38 0.04 -2.30
CA GLY A 151 -6.62 1.10 -1.34
C GLY A 151 -7.01 0.64 0.08
N GLN A 152 -6.99 -0.67 0.37
CA GLN A 152 -7.27 -1.20 1.71
C GLN A 152 -6.00 -1.52 2.50
N PRO A 153 -6.05 -1.43 3.84
CA PRO A 153 -4.95 -1.84 4.69
C PRO A 153 -4.72 -3.36 4.61
N VAL A 154 -3.46 -3.75 4.70
CA VAL A 154 -3.02 -5.14 4.78
C VAL A 154 -2.04 -5.34 5.94
N GLU A 155 -2.13 -6.50 6.57
CA GLU A 155 -1.28 -6.90 7.70
C GLU A 155 -0.13 -7.81 7.26
N TYR A 156 0.87 -7.95 8.13
CA TYR A 156 1.95 -8.90 7.92
C TYR A 156 1.41 -10.33 7.80
N GLY A 157 1.85 -11.05 6.78
CA GLY A 157 1.43 -12.42 6.51
C GLY A 157 0.03 -12.54 5.91
N GLN A 158 -0.68 -11.44 5.68
CA GLN A 158 -1.98 -11.47 5.03
C GLN A 158 -1.85 -11.92 3.57
N PRO A 159 -2.64 -12.91 3.11
CA PRO A 159 -2.65 -13.31 1.70
C PRO A 159 -3.11 -12.18 0.78
N LEU A 160 -2.35 -11.94 -0.29
CA LEU A 160 -2.62 -10.92 -1.30
C LEU A 160 -3.12 -11.56 -2.60
N PHE A 161 -2.49 -12.66 -3.02
CA PHE A 161 -2.83 -13.41 -4.22
C PHE A 161 -2.81 -14.91 -3.97
N ALA A 162 -3.60 -15.64 -4.76
CA ALA A 162 -3.51 -17.09 -4.88
C ALA A 162 -3.06 -17.45 -6.30
N ILE A 163 -1.95 -18.17 -6.40
CA ILE A 163 -1.30 -18.57 -7.64
C ILE A 163 -1.37 -20.09 -7.78
N LYS A 164 -1.77 -20.55 -8.96
CA LYS A 164 -1.61 -21.95 -9.33
C LYS A 164 -0.19 -22.14 -9.86
N ALA A 165 0.69 -22.63 -8.99
CA ALA A 165 2.07 -22.91 -9.35
C ALA A 165 2.15 -23.98 -10.45
N ARG A 166 3.16 -23.87 -11.32
CA ARG A 166 3.42 -24.80 -12.43
C ARG A 166 4.78 -25.47 -12.30
#